data_AF-A0AAE2BM96-F1
#
_entry.id   AF-A0AAE2BM96-F1
#
_cell.length_a   1.000
_cell.length_b   1.000
_cell.length_c   1.000
_cell.angle_alpha   90.00
_cell.angle_beta   90.00
_cell.angle_gamma   90.00
#
_symmetry.space_group_name_H-M   'P 1'
#
loop_
_entity.id
_entity.type
_entity.pdbx_description
1 polymer ?
#
loop_
_entity_poly.entity_id
_entity_poly.type
_entity_poly.pdbx_seq_one_letter_code
_entity_poly.pdbx_strand_id
1 'polypeptide(L)'
;MVRTKEGVYAAKAKKVVVLWDLDNKPPRGPPYEAALALKSMAQKFGDVIDMSAYANRHAFIHVPQWVVEERRERRHLDFVERKGQSTVSEPYVCSVCGRKCKTNMDLKKHFRQLHERERQKKVNRMRSLKGKKRQRFKERFIDGNEKYNEAARSLLTPKIGYGLAQELRRAGVYVKTVQDKPQAADWALKRQMLHSMSRGVDWIVLVSDDSDFSEMLRKAREANLGTVVVGDRDRALGRHADVWVPWIRVENGEIKESDLELKSKEWRELDETRSGRFSVSEFDGELAYTEQSLDELVGNIEFNGLRISSFSEGEEEYEKEADWIRARLDQRNDDDVQLRGDSDEDEEGDYFLDSEDEELQEENDVYF
;
A
#
# COMPACT_ATOMS: atom_id res chain seq x y z
N MET A 1 16.08 22.93 27.23
CA MET A 1 16.54 21.81 28.08
C MET A 1 15.36 21.34 28.92
N VAL A 2 15.21 20.03 29.15
CA VAL A 2 14.16 19.46 30.00
C VAL A 2 14.83 18.80 31.20
N ARG A 3 14.33 19.08 32.39
CA ARG A 3 14.85 18.48 33.63
C ARG A 3 14.37 17.04 33.71
N THR A 4 15.30 16.09 33.70
CA THR A 4 15.01 14.67 33.92
C THR A 4 14.56 14.45 35.37
N LYS A 5 13.91 13.31 35.65
CA LYS A 5 13.48 12.94 37.02
C LYS A 5 14.65 12.85 38.01
N GLU A 6 15.87 12.71 37.51
CA GLU A 6 17.12 12.65 38.26
C GLU A 6 17.80 14.03 38.42
N GLY A 7 17.15 15.11 37.95
CA GLY A 7 17.63 16.48 38.12
C GLY A 7 18.65 16.96 37.08
N VAL A 8 19.02 16.11 36.12
CA VAL A 8 19.95 16.46 35.02
C VAL A 8 19.17 17.15 33.89
N TYR A 9 19.69 18.26 33.37
CA TYR A 9 19.12 18.97 32.22
C TYR A 9 19.53 18.27 30.92
N ALA A 10 18.61 17.54 30.30
CA ALA A 10 18.83 16.95 28.97
C ALA A 10 18.39 17.92 27.87
N ALA A 11 19.03 17.85 26.69
CA ALA A 11 18.51 18.51 25.50
C ALA A 11 17.08 18.01 25.23
N LYS A 12 16.16 18.92 24.88
CA LYS A 12 14.80 18.52 24.51
C LYS A 12 14.92 17.65 23.27
N ALA A 13 14.34 16.45 23.28
CA ALA A 13 14.31 15.61 22.09
C ALA A 13 13.59 16.38 20.97
N LYS A 14 14.28 16.51 19.84
CA LYS A 14 13.76 17.23 18.68
C LYS A 14 12.62 16.42 18.10
N LYS A 15 11.53 17.09 17.77
CA LYS A 15 10.30 16.48 17.25
C LYS A 15 10.34 16.50 15.73
N VAL A 16 10.18 15.34 15.09
CA VAL A 16 10.20 15.19 13.63
C VAL A 16 8.83 14.72 13.14
N VAL A 17 8.33 15.33 12.07
CA VAL A 17 7.16 14.88 11.33
C VAL A 17 7.56 14.52 9.90
N VAL A 18 7.12 13.36 9.44
CA VAL A 18 7.35 12.89 8.07
C VAL A 18 6.03 12.97 7.29
N LEU A 19 6.08 13.65 6.16
CA LEU A 19 4.95 13.84 5.25
C LEU A 19 5.33 13.29 3.90
N TRP A 20 4.61 12.25 3.47
CA TRP A 20 4.91 11.52 2.25
C TRP A 20 3.78 11.68 1.23
N ASP A 21 4.13 12.26 0.09
CA ASP A 21 3.30 12.27 -1.10
C ASP A 21 3.50 10.98 -1.90
N LEU A 22 2.56 10.04 -1.76
CA LEU A 22 2.65 8.73 -2.41
C LEU A 22 2.30 8.78 -3.90
N ASP A 23 1.58 9.81 -4.35
CA ASP A 23 1.21 9.94 -5.76
C ASP A 23 2.44 10.34 -6.58
N ASN A 24 3.24 11.27 -6.05
CA ASN A 24 4.48 11.73 -6.67
C ASN A 24 5.66 10.76 -6.44
N LYS A 25 5.70 10.12 -5.25
CA LYS A 25 6.80 9.25 -4.81
C LYS A 25 6.32 7.90 -4.28
N PRO A 26 5.74 7.03 -5.14
CA PRO A 26 5.48 5.66 -4.73
C PRO A 26 6.80 4.92 -4.51
N PRO A 27 6.84 3.96 -3.56
CA PRO A 27 8.01 3.11 -3.38
C PRO A 27 8.27 2.30 -4.67
N ARG A 28 9.53 2.26 -5.11
CA ARG A 28 9.96 1.49 -6.27
C ARG A 28 10.15 0.02 -5.90
N GLY A 29 10.55 -0.25 -4.65
CA GLY A 29 10.73 -1.59 -4.09
C GLY A 29 9.63 -2.00 -3.10
N PRO A 30 9.93 -2.93 -2.17
CA PRO A 30 9.01 -3.34 -1.12
C PRO A 30 8.60 -2.14 -0.24
N PRO A 31 7.29 -1.79 -0.16
CA PRO A 31 6.84 -0.58 0.55
C PRO A 31 7.21 -0.54 2.04
N TYR A 32 7.24 -1.70 2.68
CA TYR A 32 7.58 -1.81 4.11
C TYR A 32 9.04 -1.41 4.36
N GLU A 33 9.96 -1.90 3.54
CA GLU A 33 11.39 -1.61 3.67
C GLU A 33 11.68 -0.13 3.35
N ALA A 34 11.08 0.39 2.28
CA ALA A 34 11.17 1.81 1.92
C ALA A 34 10.71 2.72 3.08
N ALA A 35 9.57 2.40 3.71
CA ALA A 35 9.05 3.15 4.84
C ALA A 35 9.94 3.06 6.08
N LEU A 36 10.52 1.88 6.36
CA LEU A 36 11.47 1.72 7.46
C LEU A 36 12.76 2.50 7.23
N ALA A 37 13.29 2.51 6.00
CA ALA A 37 14.48 3.25 5.66
C ALA A 37 14.24 4.77 5.79
N LEU A 38 13.10 5.26 5.30
CA LEU A 38 12.66 6.65 5.48
C LEU A 38 12.50 7.02 6.96
N LYS A 39 11.90 6.13 7.76
CA LYS A 39 11.76 6.33 9.21
C LYS A 39 13.13 6.38 9.90
N SER A 40 14.03 5.48 9.54
CA SER A 40 15.39 5.41 10.10
C SER A 40 16.20 6.66 9.76
N MET A 41 16.02 7.20 8.55
CA MET A 41 16.58 8.50 8.18
C MET A 41 16.00 9.63 9.03
N ALA A 42 14.68 9.72 9.14
CA ALA A 42 14.01 10.77 9.90
C ALA A 42 14.41 10.75 11.39
N GLN A 43 14.64 9.56 11.95
CA GLN A 43 15.12 9.38 13.32
C GLN A 43 16.48 10.02 13.60
N LYS A 44 17.33 10.22 12.58
CA LYS A 44 18.61 10.91 12.74
C LYS A 44 18.45 12.41 13.06
N PHE A 45 17.30 13.01 12.71
CA PHE A 45 16.99 14.41 13.01
C PHE A 45 16.31 14.60 14.38
N GLY A 46 15.76 13.52 14.96
CA GLY A 46 15.06 13.52 16.24
C GLY A 46 13.99 12.43 16.34
N ASP A 47 13.12 12.54 17.34
CA ASP A 47 12.03 11.61 17.57
C ASP A 47 10.91 11.81 16.53
N VAL A 48 10.65 10.78 15.72
CA VAL A 48 9.55 10.78 14.75
C VAL A 48 8.22 10.64 15.49
N ILE A 49 7.47 11.72 15.58
CA ILE A 49 6.17 11.76 16.27
C ILE A 49 5.03 11.30 15.36
N ASP A 50 5.10 11.71 14.10
CA ASP A 50 4.08 11.40 13.10
C ASP A 50 4.76 11.10 11.76
N MET A 51 4.25 10.08 11.09
CA MET A 51 4.65 9.68 9.76
C MET A 51 3.37 9.43 8.98
N SER A 52 2.98 10.40 8.16
CA SER A 52 1.73 10.39 7.43
C SER A 52 2.00 10.32 5.93
N ALA A 53 1.28 9.44 5.23
CA ALA A 53 1.36 9.30 3.78
C ALA A 53 0.00 9.58 3.14
N TYR A 54 0.01 10.35 2.07
CA TYR A 54 -1.19 10.84 1.38
C TYR A 54 -1.19 10.32 -0.04
N ALA A 55 -2.32 9.77 -0.48
CA ALA A 55 -2.48 9.29 -1.85
C ALA A 55 -3.93 9.43 -2.34
N ASN A 56 -4.08 9.65 -3.63
CA ASN A 56 -5.33 9.48 -4.36
C ASN A 56 -5.68 7.99 -4.52
N ARG A 57 -6.91 7.67 -4.93
CA ARG A 57 -7.30 6.26 -5.14
C ARG A 57 -6.46 5.61 -6.23
N HIS A 58 -6.06 6.39 -7.25
CA HIS A 58 -5.27 5.92 -8.37
C HIS A 58 -3.89 5.35 -7.96
N ALA A 59 -3.23 5.93 -6.94
CA ALA A 59 -1.94 5.40 -6.46
C ALA A 59 -2.06 4.01 -5.81
N PHE A 60 -3.24 3.64 -5.31
CA PHE A 60 -3.48 2.30 -4.77
C PHE A 60 -3.89 1.27 -5.84
N ILE A 61 -4.37 1.72 -6.99
CA ILE A 61 -4.73 0.86 -8.12
C ILE A 61 -3.49 0.51 -8.94
N HIS A 62 -2.57 1.47 -9.11
CA HIS A 62 -1.35 1.25 -9.88
C HIS A 62 -0.50 0.12 -9.28
N VAL A 63 -0.15 -0.85 -10.11
CA VAL A 63 0.67 -2.00 -9.73
C VAL A 63 2.05 -1.83 -10.39
N PRO A 64 3.13 -1.69 -9.61
CA PRO A 64 4.48 -1.58 -10.15
C PRO A 64 4.86 -2.76 -11.05
N GLN A 65 5.72 -2.51 -12.04
CA GLN A 65 6.12 -3.50 -13.05
C GLN A 65 6.70 -4.78 -12.43
N TRP A 66 7.53 -4.66 -11.39
CA TRP A 66 8.10 -5.81 -10.69
C TRP A 66 7.03 -6.72 -10.06
N VAL A 67 5.94 -6.14 -9.55
CA VAL A 67 4.79 -6.90 -9.01
C VAL A 67 4.05 -7.61 -10.14
N VAL A 68 3.92 -6.97 -11.30
CA VAL A 68 3.29 -7.58 -12.48
C VAL A 68 4.09 -8.78 -12.96
N GLU A 69 5.42 -8.64 -13.04
CA GLU A 69 6.36 -9.69 -13.43
C GLU A 69 6.34 -10.84 -12.43
N GLU A 70 6.46 -10.56 -11.13
CA GLU A 70 6.38 -11.58 -10.07
C GLU A 70 5.06 -12.36 -10.13
N ARG A 71 3.93 -11.67 -10.36
CA ARG A 71 2.62 -12.32 -10.53
C ARG A 71 2.56 -13.18 -11.78
N ARG A 72 3.22 -12.76 -12.87
CA ARG A 72 3.27 -13.52 -14.13
C ARG A 72 4.09 -14.79 -13.95
N GLU A 73 5.27 -14.68 -13.35
CA GLU A 73 6.13 -15.82 -13.01
C GLU A 73 5.42 -16.79 -12.08
N ARG A 74 4.75 -16.28 -11.04
CA ARG A 74 3.98 -17.12 -10.11
C ARG A 74 2.86 -17.88 -10.81
N ARG A 75 2.10 -17.24 -11.70
CA ARG A 75 1.06 -17.92 -12.50
C ARG A 75 1.64 -18.97 -13.42
N HIS A 76 2.80 -18.71 -14.01
CA HIS A 76 3.50 -19.68 -14.84
C HIS A 76 3.91 -20.91 -14.02
N LEU A 77 4.49 -20.72 -12.83
CA LEU A 77 4.80 -21.82 -11.91
C LEU A 77 3.55 -22.60 -11.48
N ASP A 78 2.50 -21.90 -11.04
CA ASP A 78 1.23 -22.53 -10.66
C ASP A 78 0.63 -23.37 -11.81
N PHE A 79 0.83 -22.95 -13.07
CA PHE A 79 0.38 -23.67 -14.26
C PHE A 79 1.22 -24.92 -14.54
N VAL A 80 2.55 -24.81 -14.47
CA VAL A 80 3.48 -25.93 -14.69
C VAL A 80 3.32 -26.99 -13.58
N GLU A 81 3.15 -26.57 -12.33
CA GLU A 81 2.83 -27.45 -11.19
C GLU A 81 1.51 -28.18 -11.39
N ARG A 82 0.45 -27.48 -11.84
CA ARG A 82 -0.85 -28.10 -12.12
C ARG A 82 -0.75 -29.15 -13.24
N LYS A 83 0.08 -28.91 -14.25
CA LYS A 83 0.33 -29.86 -15.34
C LYS A 83 1.24 -31.02 -14.94
N GLY A 84 1.78 -31.03 -13.71
CA GLY A 84 2.72 -32.07 -13.26
C GLY A 84 4.07 -32.03 -13.95
N GLN A 85 4.37 -30.96 -14.70
CA GLN A 85 5.63 -30.79 -15.43
C GLN A 85 6.75 -30.23 -14.55
N SER A 86 6.41 -29.69 -13.38
CA SER A 86 7.34 -29.35 -12.31
C SER A 86 6.99 -30.18 -11.09
N THR A 87 7.97 -30.92 -10.57
CA THR A 87 7.85 -31.60 -9.30
C THR A 87 8.46 -30.70 -8.23
N VAL A 88 7.64 -30.29 -7.26
CA VAL A 88 8.16 -29.54 -6.11
C VAL A 88 8.86 -30.57 -5.21
N SER A 89 10.17 -30.42 -4.98
CA SER A 89 10.94 -31.40 -4.18
C SER A 89 10.46 -31.45 -2.73
N GLU A 90 9.86 -30.37 -2.24
CA GLU A 90 9.24 -30.27 -0.91
C GLU A 90 7.78 -29.84 -1.02
N PRO A 91 6.85 -30.50 -0.30
CA PRO A 91 5.44 -30.12 -0.33
C PRO A 91 5.22 -28.77 0.34
N TYR A 92 4.29 -27.97 -0.19
CA TYR A 92 3.88 -26.70 0.41
C TYR A 92 3.26 -26.92 1.79
N VAL A 93 3.76 -26.26 2.83
CA VAL A 93 3.24 -26.41 4.20
C VAL A 93 2.44 -25.17 4.61
N CYS A 94 1.24 -25.36 5.15
CA CYS A 94 0.48 -24.29 5.75
C CYS A 94 1.10 -23.85 7.07
N SER A 95 1.52 -22.59 7.19
CA SER A 95 2.12 -22.04 8.42
C SER A 95 1.14 -21.89 9.60
N VAL A 96 -0.18 -21.98 9.36
CA VAL A 96 -1.19 -21.90 10.42
C VAL A 96 -1.48 -23.25 11.06
N CYS A 97 -1.66 -24.32 10.27
CA CYS A 97 -2.03 -25.65 10.78
C CYS A 97 -1.01 -26.76 10.48
N GLY A 98 0.08 -26.48 9.77
CA GLY A 98 1.10 -27.45 9.41
C GLY A 98 0.71 -28.44 8.30
N ARG A 99 -0.47 -28.27 7.66
CA ARG A 99 -0.93 -29.18 6.61
C ARG A 99 -0.02 -29.11 5.38
N LYS A 100 0.40 -30.27 4.87
CA LYS A 100 1.14 -30.41 3.61
C LYS A 100 0.18 -30.42 2.42
N CYS A 101 0.49 -29.63 1.41
CA CYS A 101 -0.24 -29.43 0.16
C CYS A 101 0.68 -29.77 -1.01
N LYS A 102 0.13 -30.41 -2.04
CA LYS A 102 0.91 -30.86 -3.21
C LYS A 102 1.29 -29.71 -4.15
N THR A 103 0.38 -28.76 -4.33
CA THR A 103 0.58 -27.58 -5.20
C THR A 103 0.38 -26.28 -4.43
N ASN A 104 0.93 -25.18 -4.94
CA ASN A 104 0.72 -23.86 -4.34
C ASN A 104 -0.78 -23.47 -4.36
N MET A 105 -1.48 -23.86 -5.41
CA MET A 105 -2.92 -23.64 -5.57
C MET A 105 -3.74 -24.37 -4.51
N ASP A 106 -3.35 -25.57 -4.11
CA ASP A 106 -4.02 -26.31 -3.04
C ASP A 106 -3.79 -25.64 -1.69
N LEU A 107 -2.59 -25.11 -1.45
CA LEU A 107 -2.29 -24.34 -0.23
C LEU A 107 -3.14 -23.07 -0.17
N LYS A 108 -3.23 -22.30 -1.27
CA LYS A 108 -4.10 -21.11 -1.35
C LYS A 108 -5.57 -21.46 -1.10
N LYS A 109 -6.09 -22.53 -1.73
CA LYS A 109 -7.47 -22.99 -1.51
C LYS A 109 -7.70 -23.40 -0.06
N HIS A 110 -6.80 -24.18 0.51
CA HIS A 110 -6.83 -24.61 1.90
C HIS A 110 -6.89 -23.42 2.86
N PHE A 111 -6.03 -22.42 2.64
CA PHE A 111 -6.00 -21.21 3.45
C PHE A 111 -7.31 -20.42 3.40
N ARG A 112 -7.87 -20.22 2.20
CA ARG A 112 -9.16 -19.51 2.01
C ARG A 112 -10.33 -20.27 2.64
N GLN A 113 -10.39 -21.59 2.45
CA GLN A 113 -11.54 -22.38 2.90
C GLN A 113 -11.59 -22.60 4.40
N LEU A 114 -10.43 -22.78 5.04
CA LEU A 114 -10.36 -23.06 6.48
C LEU A 114 -10.00 -21.81 7.28
N HIS A 115 -8.83 -21.23 7.05
CA HIS A 115 -8.29 -20.19 7.92
C HIS A 115 -8.97 -18.83 7.72
N GLU A 116 -9.20 -18.42 6.48
CA GLU A 116 -9.89 -17.16 6.19
C GLU A 116 -11.36 -17.23 6.67
N ARG A 117 -12.06 -18.32 6.36
CA ARG A 117 -13.43 -18.54 6.85
C ARG A 117 -13.52 -18.57 8.38
N GLU A 118 -12.59 -19.24 9.06
CA GLU A 118 -12.55 -19.27 10.53
C GLU A 118 -12.27 -17.87 11.11
N ARG A 119 -11.33 -17.12 10.50
CA ARG A 119 -11.02 -15.75 10.89
C ARG A 119 -12.24 -14.85 10.72
N GLN A 120 -12.94 -14.94 9.60
CA GLN A 120 -14.12 -14.12 9.33
C GLN A 120 -15.25 -14.43 10.34
N LYS A 121 -15.46 -15.71 10.70
CA LYS A 121 -16.42 -16.08 11.75
C LYS A 121 -16.08 -15.42 13.09
N LYS A 122 -14.80 -15.40 13.49
CA LYS A 122 -14.33 -14.73 14.71
C LYS A 122 -14.52 -13.21 14.63
N VAL A 123 -14.20 -12.58 13.51
CA VAL A 123 -14.38 -11.14 13.30
C VAL A 123 -15.86 -10.75 13.33
N ASN A 124 -16.73 -11.47 12.63
CA ASN A 124 -18.17 -11.22 12.63
C ASN A 124 -18.77 -11.39 14.04
N ARG A 125 -18.33 -12.43 14.78
CA ARG A 125 -18.72 -12.61 16.18
C ARG A 125 -18.23 -11.47 17.07
N MET A 126 -17.04 -10.92 16.82
CA MET A 126 -16.55 -9.75 17.54
C MET A 126 -17.39 -8.49 17.23
N ARG A 127 -17.75 -8.28 15.96
CA ARG A 127 -18.58 -7.15 15.51
C ARG A 127 -19.97 -7.16 16.17
N SER A 128 -20.55 -8.34 16.45
CA SER A 128 -21.84 -8.43 17.15
C SER A 128 -21.78 -8.20 18.66
N LEU A 129 -20.60 -8.36 19.28
CA LEU A 129 -20.40 -8.09 20.71
C LEU A 129 -20.16 -6.59 20.95
N LYS A 130 -20.63 -6.08 22.10
CA LYS A 130 -20.44 -4.68 22.51
C LYS A 130 -19.75 -4.56 23.87
N GLY A 131 -19.11 -3.41 24.12
CA GLY A 131 -18.49 -3.06 25.40
C GLY A 131 -17.36 -3.99 25.84
N LYS A 132 -17.25 -4.25 27.15
CA LYS A 132 -16.18 -5.07 27.75
C LYS A 132 -16.12 -6.51 27.20
N LYS A 133 -17.27 -7.08 26.78
CA LYS A 133 -17.32 -8.41 26.15
C LYS A 133 -16.62 -8.42 24.79
N ARG A 134 -16.79 -7.36 23.98
CA ARG A 134 -16.09 -7.18 22.70
C ARG A 134 -14.58 -7.11 22.90
N GLN A 135 -14.14 -6.30 23.87
CA GLN A 135 -12.72 -6.12 24.17
C GLN A 135 -12.05 -7.45 24.57
N ARG A 136 -12.64 -8.16 25.54
CA ARG A 136 -12.13 -9.49 25.95
C ARG A 136 -12.12 -10.51 24.81
N PHE A 137 -13.11 -10.46 23.92
CA PHE A 137 -13.15 -11.35 22.77
C PHE A 137 -12.06 -11.01 21.74
N LYS A 138 -11.85 -9.72 21.48
CA LYS A 138 -10.79 -9.23 20.57
C LYS A 138 -9.41 -9.65 21.07
N GLU A 139 -9.11 -9.38 22.34
CA GLU A 139 -7.82 -9.73 22.98
C GLU A 139 -7.54 -11.24 22.93
N ARG A 140 -8.59 -12.07 23.03
CA ARG A 140 -8.44 -13.53 23.08
C ARG A 140 -8.38 -14.22 21.72
N PHE A 141 -9.08 -13.70 20.70
CA PHE A 141 -9.30 -14.42 19.44
C PHE A 141 -8.85 -13.68 18.18
N ILE A 142 -8.65 -12.36 18.25
CA ILE A 142 -8.28 -11.54 17.10
C ILE A 142 -6.84 -11.02 17.24
N ASP A 143 -6.52 -10.49 18.42
CA ASP A 143 -5.18 -9.99 18.72
C ASP A 143 -4.19 -11.17 18.88
N GLY A 144 -2.92 -10.95 18.53
CA GLY A 144 -1.86 -11.98 18.62
C GLY A 144 -1.88 -13.07 17.54
N ASN A 145 -2.71 -12.95 16.50
CA ASN A 145 -2.79 -13.96 15.43
C ASN A 145 -1.73 -13.74 14.32
N GLU A 146 -0.45 -13.71 14.72
CA GLU A 146 0.68 -13.41 13.85
C GLU A 146 0.86 -14.45 12.74
N LYS A 147 0.73 -15.75 13.08
CA LYS A 147 0.83 -16.86 12.12
C LYS A 147 -0.17 -16.72 10.97
N TYR A 148 -1.41 -16.35 11.27
CA TYR A 148 -2.42 -16.09 10.23
C TYR A 148 -2.04 -14.87 9.39
N ASN A 149 -1.63 -13.78 10.03
CA ASN A 149 -1.35 -12.53 9.33
C ASN A 149 -0.17 -12.72 8.36
N GLU A 150 0.86 -13.45 8.77
CA GLU A 150 2.00 -13.80 7.92
C GLU A 150 1.62 -14.71 6.74
N ALA A 151 0.82 -15.75 7.00
CA ALA A 151 0.28 -16.62 5.96
C ALA A 151 -0.62 -15.87 4.96
N ALA A 152 -1.46 -14.97 5.46
CA ALA A 152 -2.38 -14.19 4.65
C ALA A 152 -1.64 -13.23 3.70
N ARG A 153 -0.51 -12.65 4.13
CA ARG A 153 0.29 -11.75 3.27
C ARG A 153 0.77 -12.44 1.99
N SER A 154 1.27 -13.66 2.11
CA SER A 154 1.81 -14.42 0.98
C SER A 154 0.72 -15.09 0.13
N LEU A 155 -0.37 -15.55 0.75
CA LEU A 155 -1.39 -16.36 0.07
C LEU A 155 -2.63 -15.59 -0.40
N LEU A 156 -2.97 -14.47 0.27
CA LEU A 156 -4.15 -13.64 -0.04
C LEU A 156 -3.80 -12.32 -0.73
N THR A 157 -2.67 -12.26 -1.45
CA THR A 157 -2.30 -11.06 -2.23
C THR A 157 -3.51 -10.55 -3.05
N PRO A 158 -3.92 -9.28 -2.87
CA PRO A 158 -5.14 -8.77 -3.46
C PRO A 158 -5.05 -8.77 -4.99
N LYS A 159 -6.18 -9.01 -5.65
CA LYS A 159 -6.26 -9.01 -7.12
C LYS A 159 -5.98 -7.62 -7.70
N ILE A 160 -6.35 -6.56 -6.98
CA ILE A 160 -6.21 -5.15 -7.37
C ILE A 160 -5.23 -4.47 -6.41
N GLY A 161 -4.35 -3.63 -6.95
CA GLY A 161 -3.23 -3.05 -6.19
C GLY A 161 -2.22 -4.12 -5.74
N TYR A 162 -1.31 -3.73 -4.85
CA TYR A 162 -0.24 -4.60 -4.34
C TYR A 162 -0.09 -4.55 -2.81
N GLY A 163 -1.14 -4.12 -2.10
CA GLY A 163 -1.14 -4.05 -0.64
C GLY A 163 -0.37 -2.85 -0.06
N LEU A 164 -0.07 -1.83 -0.89
CA LEU A 164 0.69 -0.63 -0.51
C LEU A 164 0.25 -0.03 0.83
N ALA A 165 -1.04 0.28 0.98
CA ALA A 165 -1.57 0.89 2.20
C ALA A 165 -1.35 0.03 3.45
N GLN A 166 -1.46 -1.29 3.32
CA GLN A 166 -1.33 -2.22 4.44
C GLN A 166 0.13 -2.36 4.88
N GLU A 167 1.05 -2.48 3.93
CA GLU A 167 2.49 -2.56 4.22
C GLU A 167 3.03 -1.25 4.82
N LEU A 168 2.56 -0.10 4.35
CA LEU A 168 2.90 1.20 4.94
C LEU A 168 2.36 1.34 6.38
N ARG A 169 1.09 0.97 6.62
CA ARG A 169 0.51 0.96 7.97
C ARG A 169 1.28 0.07 8.93
N ARG A 170 1.77 -1.07 8.44
CA ARG A 170 2.62 -1.99 9.22
C ARG A 170 3.96 -1.35 9.60
N ALA A 171 4.55 -0.51 8.75
CA ALA A 171 5.75 0.27 9.07
C ALA A 171 5.48 1.41 10.08
N GLY A 172 4.21 1.62 10.46
CA GLY A 172 3.78 2.69 11.35
C GLY A 172 3.42 3.98 10.62
N VAL A 173 3.24 3.93 9.30
CA VAL A 173 2.83 5.08 8.48
C VAL A 173 1.31 5.22 8.51
N TYR A 174 0.82 6.41 8.84
CA TYR A 174 -0.59 6.72 8.77
C TYR A 174 -1.00 7.06 7.32
N VAL A 175 -1.60 6.10 6.63
CA VAL A 175 -2.02 6.25 5.22
C VAL A 175 -3.41 6.89 5.14
N LYS A 176 -3.48 8.09 4.55
CA LYS A 176 -4.70 8.87 4.28
C LYS A 176 -5.03 8.82 2.79
N THR A 177 -6.17 8.20 2.47
CA THR A 177 -6.75 8.24 1.13
C THR A 177 -7.56 9.52 0.95
N VAL A 178 -7.22 10.32 -0.06
CA VAL A 178 -7.98 11.53 -0.43
C VAL A 178 -8.97 11.23 -1.57
N GLN A 179 -9.90 12.16 -1.82
CA GLN A 179 -10.79 12.08 -2.99
C GLN A 179 -9.98 12.29 -4.27
N ASP A 180 -10.39 11.64 -5.36
CA ASP A 180 -9.77 11.79 -6.69
C ASP A 180 -10.11 13.15 -7.30
N LYS A 181 -9.53 14.21 -6.74
CA LYS A 181 -9.49 15.55 -7.30
C LYS A 181 -8.03 15.93 -7.52
N PRO A 182 -7.71 16.63 -8.63
CA PRO A 182 -6.37 17.15 -8.82
C PRO A 182 -5.96 17.98 -7.59
N GLN A 183 -4.74 17.79 -7.10
CA GLN A 183 -4.16 18.49 -5.95
C GLN A 183 -4.82 18.21 -4.58
N ALA A 184 -5.73 17.23 -4.47
CA ALA A 184 -6.34 16.89 -3.19
C ALA A 184 -5.32 16.36 -2.16
N ALA A 185 -4.36 15.56 -2.62
CA ALA A 185 -3.26 15.07 -1.81
C ALA A 185 -2.39 16.25 -1.35
N ASP A 186 -2.05 17.16 -2.27
CA ASP A 186 -1.24 18.34 -2.00
C ASP A 186 -1.89 19.27 -0.99
N TRP A 187 -3.19 19.53 -1.13
CA TRP A 187 -3.92 20.37 -0.18
C TRP A 187 -3.97 19.72 1.21
N ALA A 188 -4.17 18.40 1.28
CA ALA A 188 -4.15 17.66 2.53
C ALA A 188 -2.77 17.68 3.20
N LEU A 189 -1.70 17.59 2.42
CA LEU A 189 -0.30 17.74 2.85
C LEU A 189 -0.01 19.16 3.35
N LYS A 190 -0.35 20.20 2.57
CA LYS A 190 -0.22 21.62 2.96
C LYS A 190 -0.93 21.91 4.28
N ARG A 191 -2.15 21.41 4.45
CA ARG A 191 -2.90 21.54 5.71
C ARG A 191 -2.21 20.82 6.88
N GLN A 192 -1.66 19.64 6.65
CA GLN A 192 -0.94 18.90 7.69
C GLN A 192 0.38 19.60 8.07
N MET A 193 1.08 20.19 7.09
CA MET A 193 2.27 21.02 7.34
C MET A 193 1.93 22.19 8.26
N LEU A 194 0.91 22.98 7.92
CA LEU A 194 0.45 24.10 8.76
C LEU A 194 0.08 23.66 10.18
N HIS A 195 -0.63 22.52 10.31
CA HIS A 195 -0.98 21.98 11.62
C HIS A 195 0.24 21.49 12.40
N SER A 196 1.28 21.01 11.72
CA SER A 196 2.54 20.59 12.35
C SER A 196 3.36 21.80 12.83
N MET A 197 3.32 22.90 12.09
CA MET A 197 3.96 24.17 12.48
C MET A 197 3.36 24.71 13.78
N SER A 198 2.03 24.70 13.93
CA SER A 198 1.37 25.20 15.14
C SER A 198 1.53 24.30 16.38
N ARG A 199 1.98 23.05 16.19
CA ARG A 199 2.19 22.06 17.27
C ARG A 199 3.59 22.09 17.90
N GLY A 200 4.46 23.00 17.45
CA GLY A 200 5.83 23.11 17.98
C GLY A 200 6.68 21.87 17.67
N VAL A 201 6.58 21.39 16.43
CA VAL A 201 7.51 20.43 15.83
C VAL A 201 8.85 21.13 15.61
N ASP A 202 9.98 20.41 15.53
CA ASP A 202 11.29 21.00 15.28
C ASP A 202 11.78 20.75 13.84
N TRP A 203 11.38 19.62 13.23
CA TRP A 203 11.74 19.22 11.87
C TRP A 203 10.56 18.69 11.05
N ILE A 204 10.51 19.07 9.79
CA ILE A 204 9.58 18.53 8.79
C ILE A 204 10.39 17.83 7.69
N VAL A 205 10.10 16.54 7.48
CA VAL A 205 10.62 15.75 6.35
C VAL A 205 9.50 15.63 5.33
N LEU A 206 9.69 16.22 4.15
CA LEU A 206 8.75 16.16 3.03
C LEU A 206 9.30 15.23 1.94
N VAL A 207 8.53 14.21 1.57
CA VAL A 207 8.85 13.31 0.44
C VAL A 207 7.95 13.69 -0.74
N SER A 208 8.44 14.54 -1.63
CA SER A 208 7.77 14.99 -2.86
C SER A 208 8.78 15.75 -3.75
N ASP A 209 8.56 15.75 -5.07
CA ASP A 209 9.28 16.61 -6.02
C ASP A 209 8.48 17.87 -6.41
N ASP A 210 7.26 18.05 -5.94
CA ASP A 210 6.38 19.11 -6.45
C ASP A 210 6.78 20.50 -5.92
N SER A 211 7.02 21.42 -6.86
CA SER A 211 7.44 22.79 -6.57
C SER A 211 6.40 23.61 -5.79
N ASP A 212 5.15 23.17 -5.79
CA ASP A 212 4.01 23.82 -5.12
C ASP A 212 4.14 23.82 -3.59
N PHE A 213 5.10 23.05 -3.03
CA PHE A 213 5.43 23.05 -1.61
C PHE A 213 6.53 24.09 -1.24
N SER A 214 7.12 24.79 -2.21
CA SER A 214 8.19 25.78 -1.97
C SER A 214 7.78 26.90 -1.01
N GLU A 215 6.57 27.45 -1.16
CA GLU A 215 6.03 28.47 -0.25
C GLU A 215 5.87 27.95 1.17
N MET A 216 5.49 26.68 1.30
CA MET A 216 5.33 26.02 2.60
C MET A 216 6.68 25.81 3.28
N LEU A 217 7.73 25.48 2.53
CA LEU A 217 9.10 25.38 3.07
C LEU A 217 9.62 26.75 3.51
N ARG A 218 9.32 27.83 2.78
CA ARG A 218 9.66 29.20 3.20
C ARG A 218 8.99 29.58 4.53
N LYS A 219 7.68 29.32 4.66
CA LYS A 219 6.93 29.52 5.92
C LYS A 219 7.48 28.67 7.06
N ALA A 220 7.89 27.42 6.78
CA ALA A 220 8.51 26.56 7.78
C ALA A 220 9.82 27.16 8.31
N ARG A 221 10.65 27.70 7.40
CA ARG A 221 11.89 28.38 7.76
C ARG A 221 11.65 29.64 8.59
N GLU A 222 10.66 30.46 8.21
CA GLU A 222 10.26 31.64 8.99
C GLU A 222 9.81 31.27 10.42
N ALA A 223 9.18 30.10 10.57
CA ALA A 223 8.83 29.51 11.85
C ALA A 223 10.00 28.83 12.60
N ASN A 224 11.24 28.97 12.12
CA ASN A 224 12.46 28.34 12.66
C ASN A 224 12.41 26.80 12.72
N LEU A 225 11.72 26.16 11.76
CA LEU A 225 11.68 24.71 11.62
C LEU A 225 12.80 24.25 10.68
N GLY A 226 13.43 23.13 11.03
CA GLY A 226 14.35 22.44 10.12
C GLY A 226 13.56 21.72 9.02
N THR A 227 13.96 21.89 7.76
CA THR A 227 13.28 21.30 6.61
C THR A 227 14.18 20.32 5.86
N VAL A 228 13.68 19.10 5.65
CA VAL A 228 14.33 18.08 4.83
C VAL A 228 13.40 17.73 3.67
N VAL A 229 13.91 17.82 2.46
CA VAL A 229 13.18 17.38 1.26
C VAL A 229 13.82 16.12 0.72
N VAL A 230 12.98 15.11 0.45
CA VAL A 230 13.39 13.85 -0.15
C VAL A 230 12.74 13.74 -1.52
N GLY A 231 13.56 13.64 -2.56
CA GLY A 231 13.09 13.72 -3.94
C GLY A 231 14.05 13.11 -4.96
N ASP A 232 13.59 12.89 -6.20
CA ASP A 232 14.42 12.33 -7.29
C ASP A 232 14.72 13.37 -8.38
N ARG A 233 13.80 14.31 -8.61
CA ARG A 233 13.91 15.32 -9.65
C ARG A 233 14.38 16.66 -9.10
N ASP A 234 14.65 17.55 -10.05
CA ASP A 234 15.28 18.86 -9.98
C ASP A 234 15.35 19.50 -8.59
N ARG A 235 16.55 20.01 -8.25
CA ARG A 235 16.86 20.55 -6.91
C ARG A 235 16.04 21.80 -6.55
N ALA A 236 15.15 22.26 -7.42
CA ALA A 236 14.30 23.44 -7.25
C ALA A 236 13.59 23.47 -5.89
N LEU A 237 12.88 22.40 -5.51
CA LEU A 237 12.25 22.33 -4.18
C LEU A 237 13.29 22.24 -3.06
N GLY A 238 14.37 21.49 -3.30
CA GLY A 238 15.51 21.34 -2.39
C GLY A 238 16.38 22.58 -2.18
N ARG A 239 16.17 23.68 -2.93
CA ARG A 239 16.82 24.99 -2.69
C ARG A 239 16.21 25.71 -1.50
N HIS A 240 14.91 25.52 -1.28
CA HIS A 240 14.17 26.13 -0.18
C HIS A 240 14.24 25.31 1.12
N ALA A 241 14.80 24.10 1.06
CA ALA A 241 15.01 23.23 2.20
C ALA A 241 16.42 23.37 2.81
N ASP A 242 16.56 23.01 4.08
CA ASP A 242 17.87 23.02 4.75
C ASP A 242 18.71 21.80 4.38
N VAL A 243 18.06 20.66 4.12
CA VAL A 243 18.67 19.41 3.63
C VAL A 243 17.85 18.86 2.46
N TRP A 244 18.54 18.36 1.43
CA TRP A 244 17.92 17.65 0.32
C TRP A 244 18.56 16.28 0.16
N VAL A 245 17.75 15.23 0.07
CA VAL A 245 18.21 13.85 -0.01
C VAL A 245 17.58 13.15 -1.22
N PRO A 246 18.36 12.42 -2.04
CA PRO A 246 17.79 11.63 -3.13
C PRO A 246 16.90 10.49 -2.63
N TRP A 247 15.67 10.35 -3.15
CA TRP A 247 14.73 9.29 -2.75
C TRP A 247 15.32 7.89 -2.96
N ILE A 248 15.99 7.65 -4.10
CA ILE A 248 16.66 6.37 -4.38
C ILE A 248 17.67 5.95 -3.29
N ARG A 249 18.40 6.90 -2.71
CA ARG A 249 19.39 6.61 -1.64
C ARG A 249 18.70 6.32 -0.31
N VAL A 250 17.55 6.95 -0.08
CA VAL A 250 16.72 6.70 1.11
C VAL A 250 16.14 5.31 1.05
N GLU A 251 15.57 4.92 -0.09
CA GLU A 251 14.91 3.64 -0.28
C GLU A 251 15.91 2.47 -0.10
N ASN A 252 17.15 2.64 -0.56
CA ASN A 252 18.21 1.64 -0.41
C ASN A 252 18.88 1.64 0.98
N GLY A 253 18.55 2.58 1.86
CA GLY A 253 19.17 2.70 3.19
C GLY A 253 20.64 3.18 3.19
N GLU A 254 21.11 3.77 2.09
CA GLU A 254 22.52 4.16 1.88
C GLU A 254 22.86 5.58 2.40
N ILE A 255 22.05 6.12 3.30
CA ILE A 255 22.22 7.48 3.82
C ILE A 255 23.29 7.48 4.93
N LYS A 256 24.40 8.17 4.68
CA LYS A 256 25.43 8.45 5.69
C LYS A 256 25.11 9.74 6.45
N GLU A 257 25.69 9.91 7.64
CA GLU A 257 25.50 11.14 8.43
C GLU A 257 26.00 12.39 7.70
N SER A 258 27.06 12.25 6.90
CA SER A 258 27.59 13.32 6.04
C SER A 258 26.60 13.82 4.98
N ASP A 259 25.64 12.98 4.56
CA ASP A 259 24.61 13.37 3.59
C ASP A 259 23.48 14.21 4.23
N LEU A 260 23.46 14.29 5.56
CA LEU A 260 22.44 14.97 6.35
C LEU A 260 22.95 16.28 6.96
N GLU A 261 24.15 16.71 6.58
CA GLU A 261 24.71 17.98 6.99
C GLU A 261 23.86 19.14 6.46
N LEU A 262 23.57 20.09 7.35
CA LEU A 262 22.90 21.33 7.00
C LEU A 262 23.71 22.03 5.92
N LYS A 263 23.10 22.32 4.76
CA LYS A 263 23.78 23.09 3.71
C LYS A 263 24.25 24.41 4.31
N SER A 264 25.57 24.64 4.35
CA SER A 264 26.13 25.96 4.66
C SER A 264 25.62 26.98 3.64
N LYS A 265 25.57 28.27 4.03
CA LYS A 265 25.14 29.35 3.12
C LYS A 265 25.97 29.39 1.82
N GLU A 266 27.25 29.04 1.89
CA GLU A 266 28.20 29.09 0.77
C GLU A 266 27.88 28.11 -0.38
N TRP A 267 27.33 26.94 -0.07
CA TRP A 267 26.90 25.98 -1.12
C TRP A 267 25.62 26.41 -1.86
N ARG A 268 24.86 27.37 -1.31
CA ARG A 268 23.62 27.88 -1.91
C ARG A 268 23.92 28.92 -2.99
N GLU A 269 24.92 29.78 -2.74
CA GLU A 269 25.39 30.81 -3.69
C GLU A 269 26.13 30.19 -4.90
N LEU A 270 26.83 29.06 -4.70
CA LEU A 270 27.52 28.32 -5.78
C LEU A 270 26.57 27.62 -6.77
N ASP A 271 25.35 27.26 -6.35
CA ASP A 271 24.35 26.61 -7.21
C ASP A 271 23.59 27.64 -8.07
N GLU A 272 23.41 28.86 -7.55
CA GLU A 272 22.88 30.01 -8.31
C GLU A 272 23.81 30.39 -9.49
N THR A 273 25.13 30.34 -9.28
CA THR A 273 26.11 30.66 -10.33
C THR A 273 26.25 29.56 -11.39
N ARG A 274 26.00 28.29 -11.07
CA ARG A 274 26.04 27.19 -12.07
C ARG A 274 24.77 27.12 -12.92
N SER A 275 23.61 27.51 -12.38
CA SER A 275 22.34 27.49 -13.11
C SER A 275 22.10 28.76 -13.94
N GLY A 276 22.84 29.86 -13.69
CA GLY A 276 22.73 31.13 -14.41
C GLY A 276 23.43 31.21 -15.77
N ARG A 277 24.02 30.12 -16.28
CA ARG A 277 24.75 30.11 -17.57
C ARG A 277 23.89 29.80 -18.81
N PHE A 278 22.59 29.61 -18.67
CA PHE A 278 21.67 29.44 -19.79
C PHE A 278 20.33 30.15 -19.53
N SER A 279 20.31 31.47 -19.71
CA SER A 279 19.10 32.15 -20.17
C SER A 279 19.43 33.56 -20.67
N VAL A 280 19.50 33.67 -22.00
CA VAL A 280 19.31 34.89 -22.80
C VAL A 280 18.17 34.45 -23.75
N SER A 281 17.00 35.06 -23.79
CA SER A 281 16.69 36.48 -23.91
C SER A 281 15.28 36.81 -23.38
N GLU A 282 15.20 37.92 -22.62
CA GLU A 282 14.30 39.06 -22.86
C GLU A 282 12.86 38.75 -23.34
N PHE A 283 11.89 38.82 -22.42
CA PHE A 283 10.51 39.12 -22.75
C PHE A 283 9.89 39.95 -21.62
N ASP A 284 9.65 41.22 -21.94
CA ASP A 284 9.04 42.25 -21.09
C ASP A 284 7.52 42.03 -21.08
N GLY A 285 6.92 41.91 -19.89
CA GLY A 285 5.52 41.50 -19.75
C GLY A 285 4.96 41.76 -18.35
N GLU A 286 4.63 43.02 -18.11
CA GLU A 286 3.89 43.56 -16.97
C GLU A 286 2.56 42.81 -16.74
N LEU A 287 2.43 42.12 -15.60
CA LEU A 287 1.15 41.60 -15.09
C LEU A 287 1.08 41.78 -13.58
N ALA A 288 0.31 42.80 -13.16
CA ALA A 288 -0.09 43.03 -11.79
C ALA A 288 -1.04 41.92 -11.32
N TYR A 289 -0.63 41.15 -10.32
CA TYR A 289 -1.53 40.31 -9.54
C TYR A 289 -1.64 40.85 -8.12
N THR A 290 -2.86 41.22 -7.77
CA THR A 290 -3.35 41.72 -6.49
C THR A 290 -3.05 40.75 -5.33
N GLU A 291 -2.37 41.26 -4.31
CA GLU A 291 -2.26 40.64 -2.99
C GLU A 291 -3.64 40.64 -2.31
N GLN A 292 -4.27 39.47 -2.17
CA GLN A 292 -5.33 39.29 -1.17
C GLN A 292 -4.74 38.60 0.06
N SER A 293 -4.84 39.31 1.18
CA SER A 293 -4.30 38.93 2.49
C SER A 293 -4.95 37.65 3.03
N LEU A 294 -4.12 36.69 3.41
CA LEU A 294 -4.49 35.42 4.03
C LEU A 294 -5.04 35.56 5.46
N ASP A 295 -4.95 36.75 6.06
CA ASP A 295 -5.48 37.01 7.41
C ASP A 295 -7.02 37.13 7.44
N GLU A 296 -7.67 37.35 6.29
CA GLU A 296 -9.13 37.51 6.24
C GLU A 296 -9.88 36.16 6.19
N LEU A 297 -9.19 35.05 5.85
CA LEU A 297 -9.80 33.72 5.76
C LEU A 297 -9.82 32.96 7.09
N VAL A 298 -9.07 33.43 8.09
CA VAL A 298 -9.02 32.82 9.43
C VAL A 298 -10.21 33.27 10.31
N GLY A 299 -10.86 34.37 9.96
CA GLY A 299 -11.93 35.00 10.76
C GLY A 299 -13.32 34.39 10.63
N ASN A 300 -13.61 33.60 9.59
CA ASN A 300 -14.99 33.16 9.26
C ASN A 300 -15.20 31.64 9.32
N ILE A 301 -14.84 31.01 10.45
CA ILE A 301 -15.38 29.68 10.77
C ILE A 301 -16.09 29.77 12.13
N GLU A 302 -17.26 30.40 12.10
CA GLU A 302 -18.24 30.31 13.18
C GLU A 302 -18.81 28.89 13.27
N PHE A 303 -18.87 28.45 14.52
CA PHE A 303 -19.18 27.11 14.96
C PHE A 303 -20.69 26.87 14.92
N ASN A 304 -21.20 26.18 13.90
CA ASN A 304 -22.58 25.72 13.88
C ASN A 304 -22.68 24.19 13.93
N GLY A 305 -22.84 23.72 15.18
CA GLY A 305 -23.40 22.44 15.64
C GLY A 305 -23.58 21.30 14.65
N LEU A 306 -22.57 20.44 14.52
CA LEU A 306 -22.74 19.06 14.05
C LEU A 306 -21.90 18.11 14.93
N ARG A 307 -22.58 17.19 15.60
CA ARG A 307 -21.98 16.08 16.36
C ARG A 307 -21.07 15.28 15.44
N ILE A 308 -19.80 15.17 15.82
CA ILE A 308 -18.84 14.22 15.24
C ILE A 308 -19.29 12.81 15.61
N SER A 309 -19.92 12.10 14.67
CA SER A 309 -20.15 10.66 14.77
C SER A 309 -18.90 9.92 14.30
N SER A 310 -18.41 9.06 15.19
CA SER A 310 -17.34 8.11 14.95
C SER A 310 -17.87 6.88 14.20
N PHE A 311 -16.99 6.25 13.41
CA PHE A 311 -17.14 4.92 12.78
C PHE A 311 -18.17 4.78 11.65
N SER A 312 -17.67 4.56 10.43
CA SER A 312 -18.29 3.63 9.48
C SER A 312 -17.22 3.15 8.49
N GLU A 313 -16.79 1.90 8.68
CA GLU A 313 -16.07 1.11 7.68
C GLU A 313 -17.06 0.77 6.56
N GLY A 314 -16.84 1.29 5.35
CA GLY A 314 -17.57 0.87 4.15
C GLY A 314 -16.97 -0.40 3.56
N GLU A 315 -17.37 -1.56 4.07
CA GLU A 315 -17.30 -2.86 3.39
C GLU A 315 -18.64 -3.10 2.69
N GLU A 316 -18.88 -2.50 1.52
CA GLU A 316 -20.06 -2.82 0.70
C GLU A 316 -19.69 -2.80 -0.79
N GLU A 317 -18.90 -3.78 -1.24
CA GLU A 317 -18.79 -4.07 -2.69
C GLU A 317 -18.57 -5.55 -3.05
N TYR A 318 -18.76 -6.47 -2.10
CA TYR A 318 -18.48 -7.91 -2.35
C TYR A 318 -19.69 -8.75 -2.77
N GLU A 319 -20.91 -8.21 -2.72
CA GLU A 319 -22.12 -9.00 -3.04
C GLU A 319 -22.49 -8.97 -4.54
N LYS A 320 -22.10 -7.92 -5.28
CA LYS A 320 -22.49 -7.77 -6.70
C LYS A 320 -21.74 -8.71 -7.66
N GLU A 321 -20.57 -9.23 -7.27
CA GLU A 321 -19.75 -10.10 -8.13
C GLU A 321 -20.17 -11.58 -8.03
N ALA A 322 -20.83 -11.99 -6.93
CA ALA A 322 -21.31 -13.36 -6.76
C ALA A 322 -22.53 -13.68 -7.65
N ASP A 323 -23.37 -12.68 -7.96
CA ASP A 323 -24.53 -12.81 -8.85
C ASP A 323 -24.11 -12.93 -10.32
N TRP A 324 -23.02 -12.28 -10.72
CA TRP A 324 -22.48 -12.37 -12.09
C TRP A 324 -21.91 -13.76 -12.41
N ILE A 325 -21.30 -14.44 -11.43
CA ILE A 325 -20.79 -15.81 -11.59
C ILE A 325 -21.94 -16.82 -11.67
N ARG A 326 -23.05 -16.58 -10.94
CA ARG A 326 -24.23 -17.45 -10.96
C ARG A 326 -24.98 -17.34 -12.29
N ALA A 327 -25.18 -16.12 -12.80
CA ALA A 327 -25.83 -15.85 -14.09
C ALA A 327 -25.11 -16.47 -15.30
N ARG A 328 -23.78 -16.64 -15.23
CA ARG A 328 -22.98 -17.22 -16.32
C ARG A 328 -22.91 -18.75 -16.32
N LEU A 329 -23.32 -19.39 -15.22
CA LEU A 329 -23.42 -20.85 -15.13
C LEU A 329 -24.79 -21.37 -15.55
N ASP A 330 -25.84 -20.55 -15.45
CA ASP A 330 -27.21 -20.92 -15.86
C ASP A 330 -27.47 -20.75 -17.36
N GLN A 331 -26.60 -20.06 -18.11
CA GLN A 331 -26.76 -19.83 -19.57
C GLN A 331 -26.09 -20.87 -20.46
N ARG A 332 -25.71 -22.05 -19.94
CA ARG A 332 -24.97 -23.06 -20.73
C ARG A 332 -25.68 -24.40 -20.91
N ASN A 333 -26.98 -24.46 -20.64
CA ASN A 333 -27.85 -25.56 -21.00
C ASN A 333 -29.13 -24.96 -21.59
N ASP A 334 -29.13 -24.66 -22.88
CA ASP A 334 -30.25 -24.82 -23.80
C ASP A 334 -29.79 -24.36 -25.19
N ASP A 335 -30.31 -25.04 -26.21
CA ASP A 335 -30.14 -24.81 -27.66
C ASP A 335 -29.02 -25.60 -28.36
N ASP A 336 -29.34 -26.87 -28.56
CA ASP A 336 -29.03 -27.65 -29.76
C ASP A 336 -29.72 -27.01 -30.99
N VAL A 337 -29.06 -26.98 -32.17
CA VAL A 337 -29.64 -27.08 -33.54
C VAL A 337 -28.62 -26.70 -34.63
N GLN A 338 -28.27 -27.73 -35.41
CA GLN A 338 -28.02 -27.79 -36.87
C GLN A 338 -26.87 -27.00 -37.51
N LEU A 339 -25.83 -27.74 -37.92
CA LEU A 339 -24.99 -27.38 -39.06
C LEU A 339 -25.00 -28.51 -40.09
N ARG A 340 -25.53 -28.20 -41.28
CA ARG A 340 -25.39 -28.95 -42.53
C ARG A 340 -23.97 -28.74 -43.10
N GLY A 341 -23.39 -29.81 -43.64
CA GLY A 341 -22.23 -29.78 -44.52
C GLY A 341 -21.95 -31.15 -45.12
N ASP A 342 -22.47 -31.39 -46.33
CA ASP A 342 -21.88 -32.25 -47.38
C ASP A 342 -20.45 -31.76 -47.67
N SER A 343 -19.44 -32.52 -48.11
CA SER A 343 -19.36 -33.86 -48.71
C SER A 343 -17.89 -34.35 -48.70
N ASP A 344 -17.74 -35.64 -49.02
CA ASP A 344 -16.59 -36.33 -49.68
C ASP A 344 -15.54 -37.07 -48.82
N GLU A 345 -15.71 -38.40 -48.86
CA GLU A 345 -14.76 -39.45 -49.30
C GLU A 345 -13.46 -39.65 -48.50
N ASP A 346 -13.41 -40.73 -47.70
CA ASP A 346 -12.75 -42.01 -48.05
C ASP A 346 -12.26 -42.83 -46.82
N GLU A 347 -12.23 -44.14 -47.04
CA GLU A 347 -11.53 -45.23 -46.31
C GLU A 347 -12.23 -45.95 -45.13
N GLU A 348 -13.00 -46.95 -45.55
CA GLU A 348 -13.01 -48.37 -45.11
C GLU A 348 -12.28 -48.79 -43.82
N GLY A 349 -12.99 -49.57 -43.00
CA GLY A 349 -12.42 -50.33 -41.89
C GLY A 349 -13.47 -51.10 -41.08
N ASP A 350 -14.00 -52.16 -41.69
CA ASP A 350 -14.87 -53.20 -41.15
C ASP A 350 -14.35 -53.78 -39.81
N TYR A 351 -15.24 -54.03 -38.83
CA TYR A 351 -15.44 -55.35 -38.20
C TYR A 351 -16.55 -55.31 -37.12
N PHE A 352 -17.46 -56.25 -37.34
CA PHE A 352 -18.70 -56.66 -36.65
C PHE A 352 -18.58 -57.15 -35.19
N LEU A 353 -19.69 -56.96 -34.43
CA LEU A 353 -20.35 -57.84 -33.42
C LEU A 353 -19.54 -58.26 -32.16
N ASP A 354 -20.09 -58.50 -30.97
CA ASP A 354 -21.47 -58.64 -30.48
C ASP A 354 -21.44 -58.62 -28.93
N SER A 355 -22.66 -58.63 -28.35
CA SER A 355 -23.04 -59.29 -27.09
C SER A 355 -22.54 -58.76 -25.73
N GLU A 356 -23.49 -58.12 -25.05
CA GLU A 356 -24.00 -58.46 -23.71
C GLU A 356 -23.44 -59.76 -23.09
N ASP A 357 -23.03 -59.71 -21.82
CA ASP A 357 -23.62 -60.59 -20.81
C ASP A 357 -23.24 -60.18 -19.38
N GLU A 358 -24.28 -60.24 -18.55
CA GLU A 358 -24.28 -60.18 -17.09
C GLU A 358 -23.54 -61.38 -16.50
N GLU A 359 -22.90 -61.25 -15.34
CA GLU A 359 -23.10 -62.23 -14.27
C GLU A 359 -22.59 -61.73 -12.91
N LEU A 360 -23.54 -61.66 -11.98
CA LEU A 360 -23.36 -61.65 -10.55
C LEU A 360 -22.83 -63.02 -10.08
N GLN A 361 -21.80 -63.03 -9.25
CA GLN A 361 -21.53 -64.19 -8.39
C GLN A 361 -21.38 -63.71 -6.94
N GLU A 362 -22.46 -63.91 -6.18
CA GLU A 362 -22.39 -64.26 -4.77
C GLU A 362 -21.89 -65.71 -4.70
N GLU A 363 -20.91 -66.00 -3.83
CA GLU A 363 -20.85 -67.30 -3.20
C GLU A 363 -20.24 -67.17 -1.79
N ASN A 364 -21.06 -67.60 -0.82
CA ASN A 364 -20.67 -67.94 0.53
C ASN A 364 -19.90 -69.26 0.51
N ASP A 365 -18.89 -69.39 1.37
CA ASP A 365 -18.56 -70.61 2.14
C ASP A 365 -17.50 -70.21 3.20
N VAL A 366 -17.81 -70.14 4.51
CA VAL A 366 -18.01 -71.19 5.53
C VAL A 366 -16.72 -71.96 5.90
N TYR A 367 -16.56 -72.15 7.23
CA TYR A 367 -15.56 -72.89 8.04
C TYR A 367 -14.28 -72.08 8.37
N PHE A 368 -13.94 -71.75 9.63
CA PHE A 368 -14.18 -72.39 10.94
C PHE A 368 -14.20 -71.37 12.10
#